data_AF-A0AAU2XHY1-F1
#
_entry.id   AF-A0AAU2XHY1-F1
#
_cell.length_a   1.000
_cell.length_b   1.000
_cell.length_c   1.000
_cell.angle_alpha   90.00
_cell.angle_beta   90.00
_cell.angle_gamma   90.00
#
_symmetry.space_group_name_H-M   'P 1'
#
loop_
_entity.id
_entity.type
_entity.pdbx_description
1 polymer ?
#
loop_
_entity_poly.entity_id
_entity_poly.type
_entity_poly.pdbx_seq_one_letter_code
_entity_poly.pdbx_strand_id
1 'polypeptide(L)'
;MHDDTTAELHELLSDERYDADYLMAAWHQAANEAEAHRRAGFCTHGSAVRYRPEPVYPEQVGLSPGQSRCTAGCNTVWDEGGWEYATTNPYADPIPLDPR
;
A
#
# COMPACT_ATOMS: atom_id res chain seq x y z
N MET A 1 45.67 16.70 16.44
CA MET A 1 44.28 17.03 16.81
C MET A 1 43.40 16.90 15.58
N HIS A 2 43.35 15.72 14.98
CA HIS A 2 42.65 15.39 13.73
C HIS A 2 42.47 13.86 13.69
N ASP A 3 41.67 13.31 14.60
CA ASP A 3 41.34 11.87 14.56
C ASP A 3 39.93 11.62 15.13
N ASP A 4 39.53 12.39 16.15
CA ASP A 4 38.19 12.28 16.76
C ASP A 4 37.05 12.57 15.76
N THR A 5 37.22 13.57 14.88
CA THR A 5 36.16 13.94 13.92
C THR A 5 35.96 12.90 12.81
N THR A 6 37.00 12.14 12.45
CA THR A 6 36.91 11.11 11.42
C THR A 6 36.29 9.84 12.00
N ALA A 7 36.65 9.46 13.24
CA ALA A 7 36.01 8.36 13.94
C ALA A 7 34.49 8.59 14.14
N GLU A 8 34.11 9.78 14.59
CA GLU A 8 32.69 10.18 14.74
C GLU A 8 31.92 10.13 13.40
N LEU A 9 32.54 10.61 12.31
CA LEU A 9 31.94 10.52 10.97
C LEU A 9 31.75 9.06 10.50
N HIS A 10 32.70 8.17 10.82
CA HIS A 10 32.60 6.75 10.48
C HIS A 10 31.51 6.03 11.30
N GLU A 11 31.35 6.37 12.57
CA GLU A 11 30.29 5.84 13.44
C GLU A 11 28.90 6.29 12.94
N LEU A 12 28.72 7.58 12.66
CA LEU A 12 27.48 8.12 12.09
C LEU A 12 27.10 7.43 10.76
N LEU A 13 28.07 7.27 9.86
CA LEU A 13 27.84 6.56 8.58
C LEU A 13 27.53 5.07 8.77
N SER A 14 28.03 4.46 9.84
CA SER A 14 27.72 3.07 10.17
C SER A 14 26.29 2.93 10.67
N ASP A 15 25.83 3.87 11.52
CA ASP A 15 24.47 3.90 12.04
C ASP A 15 23.44 4.17 10.93
N GLU A 16 23.70 5.14 10.05
CA GLU A 16 22.83 5.42 8.90
C GLU A 16 22.68 4.21 7.97
N ARG A 17 23.77 3.45 7.78
CA ARG A 17 23.74 2.22 6.97
C ARG A 17 22.94 1.12 7.66
N TYR A 18 23.11 0.96 8.96
CA TYR A 18 22.35 -0.02 9.73
C TYR A 18 20.85 0.28 9.70
N ASP A 19 20.47 1.55 9.86
CA ASP A 19 19.08 2.00 9.76
C ASP A 19 18.51 1.76 8.35
N ALA A 20 19.29 2.05 7.31
CA ALA A 20 18.90 1.77 5.93
C ALA A 20 18.69 0.27 5.70
N ASP A 21 19.60 -0.58 6.15
CA ASP A 21 19.49 -2.04 6.01
C ASP A 21 18.27 -2.58 6.76
N TYR A 22 17.98 -2.06 7.96
CA TYR A 22 16.79 -2.42 8.73
C TYR A 22 15.50 -2.01 8.01
N LEU A 23 15.44 -0.79 7.48
CA LEU A 23 14.29 -0.30 6.70
C LEU A 23 14.07 -1.13 5.43
N MET A 24 15.15 -1.47 4.72
CA MET A 24 15.08 -2.31 3.52
C MET A 24 14.60 -3.73 3.86
N ALA A 25 15.05 -4.31 4.96
CA ALA A 25 14.58 -5.61 5.42
C ALA A 25 13.07 -5.59 5.72
N ALA A 26 12.58 -4.53 6.40
CA ALA A 26 11.16 -4.35 6.69
C ALA A 26 10.33 -4.18 5.41
N TRP A 27 10.80 -3.42 4.43
CA TRP A 27 10.12 -3.27 3.14
C TRP A 27 10.10 -4.57 2.34
N HIS A 28 11.18 -5.34 2.34
CA HIS A 28 11.19 -6.66 1.70
C HIS A 28 10.19 -7.62 2.36
N GLN A 29 10.08 -7.60 3.69
CA GLN A 29 9.07 -8.39 4.38
C GLN A 29 7.66 -7.98 3.94
N ALA A 30 7.32 -6.69 3.99
CA ALA A 30 6.00 -6.19 3.59
C ALA A 30 5.67 -6.53 2.12
N ALA A 31 6.67 -6.44 1.22
CA ALA A 31 6.51 -6.81 -0.18
C ALA A 31 6.25 -8.31 -0.36
N ASN A 32 6.96 -9.17 0.39
CA ASN A 32 6.74 -10.62 0.35
C ASN A 32 5.35 -11.00 0.85
N GLU A 33 4.86 -10.35 1.91
CA GLU A 33 3.52 -10.57 2.44
C GLU A 33 2.43 -10.15 1.43
N ALA A 34 2.59 -8.97 0.81
CA ALA A 34 1.68 -8.52 -0.24
C ALA A 34 1.67 -9.45 -1.45
N GLU A 35 2.85 -9.91 -1.92
CA GLU A 35 2.93 -10.85 -3.03
C GLU A 35 2.31 -12.22 -2.69
N ALA A 36 2.48 -12.70 -1.46
CA ALA A 36 1.83 -13.92 -1.00
C ALA A 36 0.30 -13.78 -1.00
N HIS A 37 -0.22 -12.64 -0.54
CA HIS A 37 -1.66 -12.33 -0.57
C HIS A 37 -2.21 -12.29 -2.00
N ARG A 38 -1.47 -11.66 -2.92
CA ARG A 38 -1.80 -11.63 -4.35
C ARG A 38 -1.80 -13.01 -4.98
N ARG A 39 -0.78 -13.84 -4.69
CA ARG A 39 -0.70 -15.24 -5.17
C ARG A 39 -1.82 -16.12 -4.62
N ALA A 40 -2.33 -15.81 -3.43
CA ALA A 40 -3.51 -16.47 -2.87
C ALA A 40 -4.82 -16.03 -3.55
N GLY A 41 -4.78 -15.11 -4.51
CA GLY A 41 -5.94 -14.67 -5.28
C GLY A 41 -6.68 -13.49 -4.65
N PHE A 42 -6.04 -12.75 -3.73
CA PHE A 42 -6.64 -11.60 -3.06
C PHE A 42 -6.00 -10.28 -3.48
N CYS A 43 -6.79 -9.20 -3.42
CA CYS A 43 -6.38 -7.89 -3.87
C CYS A 43 -5.53 -7.18 -2.82
N THR A 44 -4.35 -6.69 -3.23
CA THR A 44 -3.41 -5.95 -2.39
C THR A 44 -3.64 -4.43 -2.46
N HIS A 45 -4.91 -4.01 -2.40
CA HIS A 45 -5.39 -2.64 -2.64
C HIS A 45 -4.42 -1.50 -2.30
N GLY A 46 -4.18 -0.60 -3.26
CA GLY A 46 -3.44 0.65 -3.06
C GLY A 46 -4.14 1.90 -3.62
N SER A 47 -5.26 1.74 -4.31
CA SER A 47 -5.95 2.85 -4.97
C SER A 47 -7.43 2.58 -5.22
N ALA A 48 -8.24 3.62 -5.06
CA ALA A 48 -9.64 3.66 -5.43
C ALA A 48 -10.03 5.04 -5.95
N VAL A 49 -11.09 5.10 -6.75
CA VAL A 49 -11.75 6.35 -7.13
C VAL A 49 -13.07 6.48 -6.39
N ARG A 50 -13.39 7.69 -5.94
CA ARG A 50 -14.67 8.00 -5.32
C ARG A 50 -15.66 8.52 -6.34
N TYR A 51 -16.95 8.46 -6.00
CA TYR A 51 -18.02 9.07 -6.79
C TYR A 51 -17.72 10.53 -7.15
N ARG A 52 -18.06 10.88 -8.38
CA ARG A 52 -18.18 12.27 -8.85
C ARG A 52 -19.44 12.42 -9.69
N PRO A 53 -20.14 13.57 -9.60
CA PRO A 53 -21.29 13.87 -10.45
C PRO A 53 -20.95 13.81 -11.94
N GLU A 54 -19.75 14.25 -12.30
CA GLU A 54 -19.18 14.14 -13.64
C GLU A 54 -17.98 13.18 -13.57
N PRO A 55 -18.12 11.95 -14.11
CA PRO A 55 -17.04 10.96 -14.12
C PRO A 55 -15.82 11.45 -14.91
N VAL A 56 -14.64 11.34 -14.30
CA VAL A 56 -13.35 11.59 -14.94
C VAL A 56 -12.69 10.27 -15.34
N TYR A 57 -12.88 9.23 -14.53
CA TYR A 57 -12.36 7.88 -14.76
C TYR A 57 -13.49 6.88 -15.06
N PRO A 58 -13.25 5.86 -15.91
CA PRO A 58 -14.23 4.81 -16.19
C PRO A 58 -14.77 4.12 -14.92
N GLU A 59 -13.93 3.95 -13.92
CA GLU A 59 -14.25 3.28 -12.66
C GLU A 59 -15.25 4.08 -11.81
N GLN A 60 -15.46 5.37 -12.10
CA GLN A 60 -16.47 6.20 -11.44
C GLN A 60 -17.87 6.03 -12.03
N VAL A 61 -17.99 5.45 -13.23
CA VAL A 61 -19.28 5.23 -13.88
C VAL A 61 -20.09 4.23 -13.07
N GLY A 62 -21.32 4.63 -12.74
CA GLY A 62 -22.25 3.84 -11.94
C GLY A 62 -22.00 3.88 -10.43
N LEU A 63 -21.09 4.73 -9.95
CA LEU A 63 -21.00 5.01 -8.51
C LEU A 63 -22.10 5.98 -8.07
N SER A 64 -22.54 5.81 -6.82
CA SER A 64 -23.44 6.72 -6.13
C SER A 64 -22.68 7.59 -5.11
N PRO A 65 -23.22 8.74 -4.67
CA PRO A 65 -22.62 9.52 -3.59
C PRO A 65 -22.25 8.66 -2.37
N GLY A 66 -21.04 8.84 -1.85
CA GLY A 66 -20.49 8.03 -0.74
C GLY A 66 -19.75 6.77 -1.19
N GLN A 67 -19.89 6.35 -2.45
CA GLN A 67 -19.24 5.13 -2.94
C GLN A 67 -17.83 5.37 -3.50
N SER A 68 -17.02 4.32 -3.42
CA SER A 68 -15.70 4.23 -4.04
C SER A 68 -15.53 2.89 -4.76
N ARG A 69 -14.66 2.84 -5.78
CA ARG A 69 -14.33 1.62 -6.51
C ARG A 69 -12.84 1.45 -6.66
N CYS A 70 -12.39 0.21 -6.49
CA CYS A 70 -11.00 -0.19 -6.69
C CYS A 70 -10.55 0.11 -8.12
N THR A 71 -9.36 0.70 -8.28
CA THR A 71 -8.71 0.84 -9.60
C THR A 71 -7.58 -0.16 -9.82
N ALA A 72 -7.22 -0.94 -8.80
CA ALA A 72 -6.12 -1.91 -8.82
C ALA A 72 -6.53 -3.33 -9.25
N GLY A 73 -7.76 -3.53 -9.74
CA GLY A 73 -8.15 -4.74 -10.47
C GLY A 73 -9.25 -5.61 -9.86
N CYS A 74 -9.67 -5.42 -8.60
CA CYS A 74 -10.77 -6.22 -8.03
C CYS A 74 -12.18 -5.68 -8.33
N ASN A 75 -12.28 -4.43 -8.84
CA ASN A 75 -13.53 -3.71 -9.13
C ASN A 75 -14.55 -3.62 -7.97
N THR A 76 -14.14 -3.94 -6.74
CA THR A 76 -15.02 -3.89 -5.56
C THR A 76 -15.50 -2.47 -5.35
N VAL A 77 -16.79 -2.34 -5.04
CA VAL A 77 -17.42 -1.08 -4.68
C VAL A 77 -17.62 -1.07 -3.18
N TRP A 78 -17.16 -0.01 -2.52
CA TRP A 78 -17.38 0.22 -1.10
C TRP A 78 -18.27 1.43 -0.90
N ASP A 79 -19.10 1.38 0.14
CA ASP A 79 -19.78 2.55 0.68
C ASP A 79 -18.83 3.36 1.58
N GLU A 80 -19.36 4.40 2.21
CA GLU A 80 -18.57 5.40 2.95
C GLU A 80 -17.65 4.76 4.01
N GLY A 81 -16.33 5.02 3.90
CA GLY A 81 -15.32 4.52 4.82
C GLY A 81 -14.87 3.06 4.59
N GLY A 82 -15.57 2.31 3.73
CA GLY A 82 -15.27 0.89 3.51
C GLY A 82 -13.92 0.64 2.84
N TRP A 83 -13.49 1.53 1.94
CA TRP A 83 -12.18 1.42 1.31
C TRP A 83 -11.04 1.67 2.31
N GLU A 84 -11.15 2.69 3.15
CA GLU A 84 -10.16 3.02 4.19
C GLU A 84 -10.01 1.88 5.21
N TYR A 85 -11.12 1.26 5.59
CA TYR A 85 -11.11 0.08 6.45
C TYR A 85 -10.37 -1.09 5.78
N ALA A 86 -10.72 -1.39 4.52
CA ALA A 86 -10.12 -2.49 3.76
C ALA A 86 -8.62 -2.30 3.50
N THR A 87 -8.13 -1.06 3.33
CA THR A 87 -6.70 -0.79 3.12
C THR A 87 -5.88 -0.78 4.41
N THR A 88 -6.51 -0.52 5.57
CA THR A 88 -5.82 -0.52 6.87
C THR A 88 -5.45 -1.93 7.31
N ASN A 89 -6.29 -2.93 7.01
CA ASN A 89 -6.00 -4.33 7.32
C ASN A 89 -6.52 -5.28 6.22
N PRO A 90 -5.80 -5.41 5.10
CA PRO A 90 -6.23 -6.23 3.95
C PRO A 90 -6.32 -7.73 4.27
N TYR A 91 -5.73 -8.17 5.39
CA TYR A 91 -5.75 -9.57 5.81
C TYR A 91 -6.99 -9.93 6.66
N ALA A 92 -7.63 -8.95 7.30
CA ALA A 92 -8.82 -9.19 8.12
C ALA A 92 -10.09 -9.37 7.27
N ASP A 93 -10.18 -8.65 6.15
CA ASP A 93 -11.29 -8.74 5.20
C ASP A 93 -10.76 -8.86 3.77
N PRO A 94 -10.26 -10.05 3.38
CA PRO A 94 -9.56 -10.25 2.12
C PRO A 94 -10.53 -10.20 0.94
N ILE A 95 -10.25 -9.30 0.00
CA ILE A 95 -11.11 -9.09 -1.16
C ILE A 95 -10.58 -9.92 -2.33
N PRO A 96 -11.38 -10.81 -2.94
CA PRO A 96 -10.96 -11.60 -4.08
C PRO A 96 -10.50 -10.72 -5.25
N LEU A 97 -9.42 -11.12 -5.92
CA LEU A 97 -9.08 -10.55 -7.22
C LEU A 97 -10.15 -10.94 -8.23
N ASP A 98 -10.48 -9.99 -9.09
CA ASP A 98 -11.36 -10.22 -10.22
C ASP A 98 -10.56 -11.00 -11.28
N PRO A 99 -11.01 -12.19 -11.73
CA PRO A 99 -10.28 -12.99 -12.72
C PRO A 99 -10.41 -12.46 -14.16
N ARG A 100 -11.00 -11.27 -14.35
CA ARG A 100 -11.27 -10.65 -15.66
C ARG A 100 -10.02 -10.43 -16.50
#